data_AF-A0A1F6QVL0-F1
#
_entry.id   AF-A0A1F6QVL0-F1
#
_cell.length_a   1.000
_cell.length_b   1.000
_cell.length_c   1.000
_cell.angle_alpha   90.00
_cell.angle_beta   90.00
_cell.angle_gamma   90.00
#
_symmetry.space_group_name_H-M   'P 1'
#
loop_
_entity.id
_entity.type
_entity.pdbx_description
1 polymer ?
#
loop_
_entity_poly.entity_id
_entity_poly.type
_entity_poly.pdbx_seq_one_letter_code
_entity_poly.pdbx_strand_id
1 'polypeptide(L)'
;MSRKKKTSKVKIYAGKTEEEWREWGEEFGKQMEKLGDSFGKDMKKRGRIVEKRYRKRWFDTFGFIGPLIGSMMGIFFLAIAIWFLNFINSYLSNAFISLLSDFLFTNIPIFFLASIFFGFVKYFSRIYWKDFWIAWPIAGSLRVIFVIWILASILFLTGAYTMNDAIETLSIIVIRNLFGLFIVFAVIGYFIVLAQRTKNF
;
A
#
# COMPACT_ATOMS: atom_id res chain seq x y z
N MET A 1 -33.83 -51.75 -33.06
CA MET A 1 -33.53 -50.71 -32.04
C MET A 1 -32.88 -49.52 -32.72
N SER A 2 -33.60 -48.41 -32.90
CA SER A 2 -33.11 -47.19 -33.57
C SER A 2 -32.60 -46.18 -32.54
N ARG A 3 -31.31 -45.83 -32.60
CA ARG A 3 -30.68 -44.80 -31.75
C ARG A 3 -31.04 -43.41 -32.29
N LYS A 4 -31.90 -42.68 -31.58
CA LYS A 4 -32.18 -41.26 -31.86
C LYS A 4 -30.93 -40.40 -31.62
N LYS A 5 -30.39 -39.81 -32.69
CA LYS A 5 -29.40 -38.72 -32.65
C LYS A 5 -30.05 -37.49 -32.02
N LYS A 6 -29.55 -37.05 -30.86
CA LYS A 6 -29.88 -35.74 -30.28
C LYS A 6 -29.16 -34.66 -31.10
N THR A 7 -29.91 -33.92 -31.91
CA THR A 7 -29.45 -32.66 -32.49
C THR A 7 -29.52 -31.57 -31.42
N SER A 8 -28.35 -31.06 -31.00
CA SER A 8 -28.25 -29.92 -30.10
C SER A 8 -28.73 -28.66 -30.83
N LYS A 9 -29.84 -28.09 -30.37
CA LYS A 9 -30.34 -26.80 -30.87
C LYS A 9 -29.37 -25.70 -30.43
N VAL A 10 -28.69 -25.10 -31.40
CA VAL A 10 -27.89 -23.88 -31.20
C VAL A 10 -28.84 -22.76 -30.78
N LYS A 11 -28.59 -22.14 -29.62
CA LYS A 11 -29.38 -21.03 -29.13
C LYS A 11 -28.86 -19.74 -29.77
N ILE A 12 -29.68 -19.13 -30.61
CA ILE A 12 -29.37 -17.85 -31.27
C ILE A 12 -30.01 -16.76 -30.41
N TYR A 13 -29.20 -15.84 -29.87
CA TYR A 13 -29.68 -14.68 -29.13
C TYR A 13 -29.28 -13.42 -29.92
N ALA A 14 -30.28 -12.57 -30.23
CA ALA A 14 -30.10 -11.31 -30.95
C ALA A 14 -29.42 -11.43 -32.34
N GLY A 15 -29.76 -12.48 -33.09
CA GLY A 15 -29.27 -12.66 -34.48
C GLY A 15 -27.82 -13.08 -34.61
N LYS A 16 -27.13 -13.33 -33.49
CA LYS A 16 -25.77 -13.86 -33.44
C LYS A 16 -25.72 -15.20 -32.73
N THR A 17 -24.81 -16.07 -33.15
CA THR A 17 -24.58 -17.34 -32.45
C THR A 17 -23.85 -17.10 -31.13
N GLU A 18 -23.97 -18.06 -30.21
CA GLU A 18 -23.23 -18.05 -28.93
C GLU A 18 -21.71 -18.00 -29.16
N GLU A 19 -21.24 -18.57 -30.27
CA GLU A 19 -19.84 -18.55 -30.70
C GLU A 19 -19.39 -17.14 -31.12
N GLU A 20 -20.20 -16.41 -31.90
CA GLU A 20 -19.90 -15.02 -32.32
C GLU A 20 -19.85 -14.06 -31.13
N TRP A 21 -20.68 -14.27 -30.10
CA TRP A 21 -20.62 -13.50 -28.86
C TRP A 21 -19.35 -13.80 -28.04
N ARG A 22 -18.91 -15.06 -28.05
CA ARG A 22 -17.68 -15.48 -27.37
C ARG A 22 -16.45 -14.88 -28.05
N GLU A 23 -16.39 -14.93 -29.37
CA GLU A 23 -15.31 -14.32 -30.15
C GLU A 23 -15.24 -12.80 -29.96
N TRP A 24 -16.39 -12.13 -29.99
CA TRP A 24 -16.46 -10.69 -29.72
C TRP A 24 -15.97 -10.35 -28.30
N GLY A 25 -16.36 -11.13 -27.29
CA GLY A 25 -15.90 -10.95 -25.92
C GLY A 25 -14.39 -11.16 -25.75
N GLU A 26 -13.82 -12.15 -26.43
CA GLU A 26 -12.38 -12.41 -26.45
C GLU A 26 -11.59 -11.29 -27.15
N GLU A 27 -12.08 -10.80 -28.30
CA GLU A 27 -11.44 -9.67 -28.99
C GLU A 27 -11.52 -8.38 -28.20
N PHE A 28 -12.68 -8.07 -27.61
CA PHE A 28 -12.85 -6.92 -26.73
C PHE A 28 -11.93 -7.01 -25.51
N GLY A 29 -11.85 -8.19 -24.88
CA GLY A 29 -10.93 -8.45 -23.77
C GLY A 29 -9.47 -8.21 -24.15
N LYS A 30 -9.01 -8.76 -25.28
CA LYS A 30 -7.64 -8.56 -25.80
C LYS A 30 -7.34 -7.11 -26.15
N GLN A 31 -8.32 -6.38 -26.69
CA GLN A 31 -8.17 -4.96 -27.00
C GLN A 31 -8.08 -4.13 -25.72
N MET A 32 -8.94 -4.38 -24.74
CA MET A 32 -8.93 -3.70 -23.44
C MET A 32 -7.68 -4.00 -22.63
N GLU A 33 -7.16 -5.23 -22.69
CA GLU A 33 -5.90 -5.62 -22.08
C GLU A 33 -4.73 -4.81 -22.69
N LYS A 34 -4.62 -4.74 -24.02
CA LYS A 34 -3.59 -3.93 -24.70
C LYS A 34 -3.72 -2.43 -24.41
N LEU A 35 -4.95 -1.91 -24.33
CA LEU A 35 -5.23 -0.51 -23.99
C LEU A 35 -4.85 -0.21 -22.53
N GLY A 36 -5.20 -1.09 -21.59
CA GLY A 36 -4.79 -0.99 -20.20
C GLY A 36 -3.28 -1.07 -20.01
N ASP A 37 -2.61 -1.96 -20.76
CA ASP A 37 -1.16 -2.15 -20.68
C ASP A 37 -0.37 -0.96 -21.23
N SER A 38 -0.81 -0.43 -22.37
CA SER A 38 -0.22 0.78 -22.98
C SER A 38 -0.47 2.02 -22.14
N PHE A 39 -1.70 2.23 -21.69
CA PHE A 39 -2.06 3.36 -20.82
C PHE A 39 -1.34 3.28 -19.47
N GLY A 40 -1.23 2.08 -18.89
CA GLY A 40 -0.50 1.84 -17.65
C GLY A 40 1.01 2.09 -17.79
N LYS A 41 1.62 1.70 -18.91
CA LYS A 41 3.03 1.97 -19.21
C LYS A 41 3.29 3.46 -19.41
N ASP A 42 2.43 4.16 -20.12
CA ASP A 42 2.57 5.60 -20.39
C ASP A 42 2.28 6.47 -19.16
N MET A 43 1.27 6.12 -18.36
CA MET A 43 1.02 6.73 -17.04
C MET A 43 2.21 6.53 -16.10
N LYS A 44 2.76 5.31 -16.01
CA LYS A 44 3.97 5.05 -15.20
C LYS A 44 5.16 5.86 -15.70
N LYS A 45 5.35 5.98 -17.02
CA LYS A 45 6.49 6.72 -17.59
C LYS A 45 6.36 8.23 -17.35
N ARG A 46 5.19 8.81 -17.61
CA ARG A 46 4.90 10.23 -17.36
C ARG A 46 4.95 10.54 -15.86
N GLY A 47 4.33 9.70 -15.04
CA GLY A 47 4.39 9.79 -13.58
C GLY A 47 5.82 9.78 -13.06
N ARG A 48 6.67 8.85 -13.51
CA ARG A 48 8.10 8.81 -13.12
C ARG A 48 8.87 10.06 -13.55
N ILE A 49 8.60 10.64 -14.72
CA ILE A 49 9.31 11.83 -15.22
C ILE A 49 8.90 13.07 -14.42
N VAL A 50 7.60 13.25 -14.18
CA VAL A 50 7.05 14.33 -13.38
C VAL A 50 7.54 14.21 -11.95
N GLU A 51 7.41 13.02 -11.37
CA GLU A 51 7.91 12.71 -10.03
C GLU A 51 9.39 13.01 -9.93
N LYS A 52 10.25 12.52 -10.84
CA LYS A 52 11.70 12.83 -10.81
C LYS A 52 11.98 14.33 -10.84
N ARG A 53 11.27 15.12 -11.66
CA ARG A 53 11.48 16.57 -11.76
C ARG A 53 11.06 17.33 -10.50
N TYR A 54 9.83 17.12 -10.03
CA TYR A 54 9.34 17.77 -8.81
C TYR A 54 10.13 17.33 -7.58
N ARG A 55 10.44 16.03 -7.50
CA ARG A 55 11.19 15.42 -6.40
C ARG A 55 12.68 15.75 -6.42
N LYS A 56 13.24 16.22 -7.55
CA LYS A 56 14.60 16.77 -7.59
C LYS A 56 14.57 18.22 -7.10
N ARG A 57 13.70 19.06 -7.69
CA ARG A 57 13.51 20.45 -7.24
C ARG A 57 13.18 20.57 -5.76
N TRP A 58 12.26 19.75 -5.24
CA TRP A 58 11.90 19.79 -3.82
C TRP A 58 13.09 19.60 -2.88
N PHE A 59 13.99 18.67 -3.22
CA PHE A 59 15.17 18.38 -2.43
C PHE A 59 16.26 19.43 -2.63
N ASP A 60 16.40 19.96 -3.85
CA ASP A 60 17.33 21.03 -4.16
C ASP A 60 16.91 22.36 -3.49
N THR A 61 15.61 22.63 -3.37
CA THR A 61 15.05 23.87 -2.79
C THR A 61 15.01 23.84 -1.26
N PHE A 62 14.55 22.74 -0.65
CA PHE A 62 14.36 22.68 0.81
C PHE A 62 15.46 21.92 1.55
N GLY A 63 16.31 21.17 0.86
CA GLY A 63 17.46 20.48 1.45
C GLY A 63 17.08 19.64 2.67
N PHE A 64 17.82 19.84 3.76
CA PHE A 64 17.65 19.16 5.05
C PHE A 64 16.30 19.49 5.74
N ILE A 65 15.69 20.63 5.43
CA ILE A 65 14.38 21.05 5.98
C ILE A 65 13.22 20.35 5.23
N GLY A 66 13.47 19.86 4.01
CA GLY A 66 12.46 19.21 3.16
C GLY A 66 11.69 18.07 3.82
N PRO A 67 12.33 17.12 4.54
CA PRO A 67 11.65 16.10 5.33
C PRO A 67 10.67 16.65 6.38
N LEU A 68 11.06 17.72 7.09
CA LEU A 68 10.22 18.34 8.14
C LEU A 68 8.99 19.01 7.54
N ILE A 69 9.13 19.74 6.43
CA ILE A 69 7.99 20.33 5.72
C ILE A 69 7.07 19.22 5.20
N GLY A 70 7.66 18.15 4.66
CA GLY A 70 6.91 16.99 4.18
C GLY A 70 6.10 16.31 5.28
N SER A 71 6.66 16.17 6.49
CA SER A 71 5.94 15.59 7.62
C SER A 71 4.84 16.49 8.16
N MET A 72 5.06 17.81 8.19
CA MET A 72 4.01 18.78 8.54
C MET A 72 2.83 18.71 7.57
N MET A 73 3.11 18.67 6.26
CA MET A 73 2.07 18.48 5.23
C MET A 73 1.36 17.13 5.40
N GLY A 74 2.09 16.05 5.69
CA GLY A 74 1.50 14.74 5.94
C GLY A 74 0.52 14.74 7.12
N ILE A 75 0.87 15.38 8.23
CA ILE A 75 -0.01 15.50 9.40
C ILE A 75 -1.20 16.42 9.11
N PHE A 76 -1.00 17.49 8.34
CA PHE A 76 -2.11 18.33 7.90
C PHE A 76 -3.16 17.51 7.11
N PHE A 77 -2.72 16.68 6.16
CA PHE A 77 -3.63 15.80 5.43
C PHE A 77 -4.27 14.72 6.33
N LEU A 78 -3.52 14.18 7.29
CA LEU A 78 -4.06 13.25 8.29
C LEU A 78 -5.16 13.91 9.13
N ALA A 79 -4.96 15.15 9.58
CA ALA A 79 -5.95 15.90 10.33
C ALA A 79 -7.23 16.15 9.50
N ILE A 80 -7.09 16.47 8.21
CA ILE A 80 -8.24 16.57 7.29
C ILE A 80 -8.97 15.23 7.18
N ALA A 81 -8.25 14.12 7.08
CA ALA A 81 -8.85 12.79 7.00
C ALA A 81 -9.62 12.43 8.28
N ILE A 82 -9.06 12.73 9.47
CA ILE A 82 -9.74 12.54 10.76
C ILE A 82 -11.01 13.41 10.83
N TRP A 83 -10.90 14.68 10.45
CA TRP A 83 -12.06 15.57 10.38
C TRP A 83 -13.16 15.03 9.47
N PHE A 84 -12.79 14.52 8.29
CA PHE A 84 -13.73 13.91 7.36
C PHE A 84 -14.36 12.61 7.90
N LEU A 85 -13.60 11.76 8.59
CA LEU A 85 -14.14 10.59 9.26
C LEU A 85 -15.15 10.97 10.35
N ASN A 86 -14.84 11.98 11.16
CA ASN A 86 -15.76 12.49 12.19
C ASN A 86 -17.02 13.10 11.58
N PHE A 87 -16.88 13.82 10.45
CA PHE A 87 -18.03 14.31 9.69
C PHE A 87 -18.93 13.15 9.25
N ILE A 88 -18.38 12.10 8.62
CA ILE A 88 -19.15 10.91 8.25
C ILE A 88 -19.81 10.26 9.49
N ASN A 89 -19.06 10.16 10.59
CA ASN A 89 -19.57 9.56 11.82
C ASN A 89 -20.78 10.31 12.40
N SER A 90 -20.84 11.64 12.25
CA SER A 90 -22.01 12.42 12.69
C SER A 90 -23.31 12.07 11.94
N TYR A 91 -23.23 11.51 10.73
CA TYR A 91 -24.39 11.04 9.98
C TYR A 91 -24.68 9.56 10.19
N LEU A 92 -23.65 8.72 10.26
CA LEU A 92 -23.80 7.26 10.33
C LEU A 92 -23.91 6.73 11.77
N SER A 93 -23.45 7.49 12.77
CA SER A 93 -23.37 7.07 14.17
C SER A 93 -22.70 5.69 14.35
N ASN A 94 -21.60 5.45 13.62
CA ASN A 94 -20.95 4.16 13.55
C ASN A 94 -19.80 4.08 14.57
N ALA A 95 -19.95 3.19 15.57
CA ALA A 95 -18.95 3.02 16.62
C ALA A 95 -17.55 2.66 16.10
N PHE A 96 -17.43 1.90 15.01
CA PHE A 96 -16.14 1.60 14.40
C PHE A 96 -15.45 2.85 13.85
N ILE A 97 -16.19 3.76 13.22
CA ILE A 97 -15.63 5.01 12.69
C ILE A 97 -15.14 5.88 13.84
N SER A 98 -15.87 5.92 14.96
CA SER A 98 -15.43 6.61 16.17
C SER A 98 -14.10 6.05 16.68
N LEU A 99 -14.02 4.72 16.87
CA LEU A 99 -12.81 4.04 17.35
C LEU A 99 -11.62 4.27 16.42
N LEU A 100 -11.83 4.21 15.10
CA LEU A 100 -10.78 4.46 14.11
C LEU A 100 -10.30 5.92 14.16
N SER A 101 -11.22 6.88 14.29
CA SER A 101 -10.90 8.30 14.40
C SER A 101 -10.08 8.59 15.67
N ASP A 102 -10.51 8.01 16.80
CA ASP A 102 -9.81 8.15 18.09
C ASP A 102 -8.40 7.55 18.04
N PHE A 103 -8.26 6.38 17.40
CA PHE A 103 -6.95 5.78 17.14
C PHE A 103 -6.04 6.71 16.33
N LEU A 104 -6.53 7.23 15.20
CA LEU A 104 -5.73 8.11 14.35
C LEU A 104 -5.35 9.39 15.09
N PHE A 105 -6.28 10.00 15.82
CA PHE A 105 -6.06 11.23 16.58
C PHE A 105 -5.03 11.03 17.71
N THR A 106 -5.20 9.98 18.52
CA THR A 106 -4.29 9.65 19.63
C THR A 106 -2.87 9.38 19.13
N ASN A 107 -2.74 8.80 17.94
CA ASN A 107 -1.45 8.42 17.37
C ASN A 107 -0.85 9.47 16.41
N ILE A 108 -1.41 10.69 16.31
CA ILE A 108 -0.83 11.78 15.50
C ILE A 108 0.68 11.97 15.77
N PRO A 109 1.16 12.03 17.02
CA PRO A 109 2.59 12.19 17.29
C PRO A 109 3.45 11.06 16.70
N ILE A 110 2.95 9.82 16.76
CA ILE A 110 3.64 8.65 16.20
C ILE A 110 3.69 8.73 14.67
N PHE A 111 2.57 9.09 14.02
CA PHE A 111 2.56 9.33 12.57
C PHE A 111 3.52 10.45 12.17
N PHE A 112 3.62 11.50 12.98
CA PHE A 112 4.51 12.63 12.71
C PHE A 112 5.97 12.22 12.80
N LEU A 113 6.36 11.55 13.89
CA LEU A 113 7.71 11.02 14.08
C LEU A 113 8.10 10.02 13.00
N ALA A 114 7.20 9.10 12.64
CA ALA A 114 7.42 8.16 11.55
C ALA A 114 7.60 8.89 10.21
N SER A 115 6.78 9.90 9.93
CA SER A 115 6.87 10.71 8.71
C SER A 115 8.20 11.47 8.62
N ILE A 116 8.64 12.09 9.71
CA ILE A 116 9.97 12.73 9.82
C ILE A 116 11.06 11.70 9.55
N PHE A 117 11.04 10.58 10.29
CA PHE A 117 12.05 9.53 10.20
C PHE A 117 12.19 9.00 8.76
N PHE A 118 11.07 8.62 8.13
CA PHE A 118 11.09 8.12 6.76
C PHE A 118 11.43 9.20 5.73
N GLY A 119 11.08 10.45 6.00
CA GLY A 119 11.51 11.61 5.23
C GLY A 119 13.04 11.76 5.22
N PHE A 120 13.66 11.67 6.40
CA PHE A 120 15.12 11.74 6.53
C PHE A 120 15.83 10.51 5.96
N VAL A 121 15.31 9.30 6.18
CA VAL A 121 15.79 8.08 5.51
C VAL A 121 15.86 8.28 4.00
N LYS A 122 14.80 8.83 3.41
CA LYS A 122 14.72 9.11 1.96
C LYS A 122 15.67 10.22 1.50
N TYR A 123 15.95 11.19 2.37
CA TYR A 123 16.90 12.27 2.13
C TYR A 123 18.34 11.75 2.14
N PHE A 124 18.75 11.10 3.23
CA PHE A 124 20.09 10.55 3.38
C PHE A 124 20.39 9.45 2.36
N SER A 125 19.42 8.61 1.99
CA SER A 125 19.61 7.59 0.96
C SER A 125 19.98 8.18 -0.42
N ARG A 126 19.75 9.48 -0.64
CA ARG A 126 20.11 10.16 -1.89
C ARG A 126 21.45 10.85 -1.82
N ILE A 127 21.71 11.54 -0.72
CA ILE A 127 22.96 12.31 -0.55
C ILE A 127 24.12 11.34 -0.31
N TYR A 128 23.94 10.37 0.57
CA TYR A 128 24.99 9.42 0.97
C TYR A 128 24.70 8.02 0.41
N TRP A 129 24.36 7.93 -0.88
CA TRP A 129 23.90 6.65 -1.46
C TRP A 129 24.89 5.49 -1.24
N LYS A 130 26.21 5.79 -1.27
CA LYS A 130 27.29 4.80 -1.09
C LYS A 130 27.45 4.32 0.33
N ASP A 131 27.07 5.11 1.33
CA ASP A 131 27.25 4.79 2.75
C ASP A 131 25.93 4.32 3.38
N PHE A 132 24.80 4.75 2.81
CA PHE A 132 23.46 4.43 3.30
C PHE A 132 23.07 2.96 3.13
N TRP A 133 23.80 2.19 2.31
CA TRP A 133 23.52 0.78 2.07
C TRP A 133 23.50 -0.06 3.36
N ILE A 134 24.33 0.27 4.36
CA ILE A 134 24.37 -0.44 5.66
C ILE A 134 23.11 -0.16 6.49
N ALA A 135 22.58 1.07 6.41
CA ALA A 135 21.39 1.49 7.15
C ALA A 135 20.08 1.10 6.44
N TRP A 136 20.15 0.75 5.15
CA TRP A 136 18.97 0.47 4.33
C TRP A 136 18.12 -0.70 4.84
N PRO A 137 18.69 -1.87 5.23
CA PRO A 137 17.94 -2.95 5.84
C PRO A 137 17.16 -2.55 7.09
N ILE A 138 17.78 -1.76 7.98
CA ILE A 138 17.16 -1.27 9.22
C ILE A 138 15.98 -0.35 8.89
N ALA A 139 16.21 0.64 8.02
CA ALA A 139 15.17 1.60 7.63
C ALA A 139 14.00 0.92 6.89
N GLY A 140 14.29 -0.08 6.06
CA GLY A 140 13.28 -0.91 5.40
C GLY A 140 12.45 -1.70 6.40
N SER A 141 13.10 -2.32 7.38
CA SER A 141 12.45 -3.11 8.43
C SER A 141 11.55 -2.25 9.31
N LEU A 142 12.02 -1.06 9.73
CA LEU A 142 11.19 -0.10 10.46
C LEU A 142 9.94 0.30 9.67
N ARG A 143 10.05 0.46 8.35
CA ARG A 143 8.87 0.75 7.51
C ARG A 143 7.87 -0.40 7.50
N VAL A 144 8.36 -1.63 7.34
CA VAL A 144 7.50 -2.84 7.35
C VAL A 144 6.80 -2.97 8.70
N ILE A 145 7.53 -2.79 9.79
CA ILE A 145 7.00 -2.90 11.16
C ILE A 145 5.99 -1.80 11.46
N PHE A 146 6.23 -0.58 10.99
CA PHE A 146 5.27 0.50 11.11
C PHE A 146 3.95 0.17 10.40
N VAL A 147 4.01 -0.41 9.19
CA VAL A 147 2.80 -0.86 8.47
C VAL A 147 2.11 -2.02 9.18
N ILE A 148 2.85 -3.02 9.67
CA ILE A 148 2.30 -4.15 10.43
C ILE A 148 1.61 -3.65 11.70
N TRP A 149 2.20 -2.70 12.41
CA TRP A 149 1.60 -2.10 13.60
C TRP A 149 0.28 -1.39 13.29
N ILE A 150 0.20 -0.62 12.19
CA ILE A 150 -1.06 0.01 11.75
C ILE A 150 -2.12 -1.07 11.47
N LEU A 151 -1.77 -2.09 10.68
CA LEU A 151 -2.71 -3.16 10.33
C LEU A 151 -3.18 -3.94 11.55
N ALA A 152 -2.28 -4.29 12.46
CA ALA A 152 -2.61 -4.97 13.70
C ALA A 152 -3.50 -4.09 14.59
N SER A 153 -3.24 -2.78 14.67
CA SER A 153 -4.09 -1.85 15.41
C SER A 153 -5.50 -1.77 14.82
N ILE A 154 -5.63 -1.72 13.49
CA ILE A 154 -6.94 -1.75 12.83
C ILE A 154 -7.67 -3.07 13.11
N LEU A 155 -6.97 -4.20 13.01
CA LEU A 155 -7.53 -5.52 13.34
C LEU A 155 -7.99 -5.59 14.80
N PHE A 156 -7.22 -5.03 15.73
CA PHE A 156 -7.61 -4.92 17.13
C PHE A 156 -8.94 -4.17 17.29
N LEU A 157 -9.07 -2.99 16.65
CA LEU A 157 -10.31 -2.21 16.68
C LEU A 157 -11.48 -2.95 16.04
N THR A 158 -11.24 -3.69 14.94
CA THR A 158 -12.26 -4.52 14.30
C THR A 158 -12.68 -5.68 15.20
N GLY A 159 -11.75 -6.34 15.87
CA GLY A 159 -12.02 -7.41 16.84
C GLY A 159 -12.89 -6.90 17.99
N ALA A 160 -12.51 -5.78 18.60
CA ALA A 160 -13.26 -5.14 19.66
C ALA A 160 -14.68 -4.72 19.21
N TYR A 161 -14.82 -4.15 18.00
CA TYR A 161 -16.11 -3.75 17.45
C TYR A 161 -17.03 -4.93 17.14
N THR A 162 -16.46 -6.04 16.63
CA THR A 162 -17.22 -7.24 16.25
C THR A 162 -17.39 -8.24 17.39
N MET A 163 -16.85 -7.95 18.58
CA MET A 163 -16.77 -8.87 19.72
C MET A 163 -16.14 -10.21 19.32
N ASN A 164 -15.07 -10.16 18.52
CA ASN A 164 -14.37 -11.34 18.03
C ASN A 164 -13.00 -11.48 18.72
N ASP A 165 -13.01 -12.26 19.81
CA ASP A 165 -11.84 -12.53 20.65
C ASP A 165 -10.66 -13.11 19.86
N ALA A 166 -10.91 -13.88 18.79
CA ALA A 166 -9.85 -14.46 17.98
C ALA A 166 -9.11 -13.40 17.17
N ILE A 167 -9.82 -12.47 16.54
CA ILE A 167 -9.22 -11.34 15.80
C ILE A 167 -8.45 -10.45 16.76
N GLU A 168 -9.04 -10.13 17.92
CA GLU A 168 -8.40 -9.30 18.94
C GLU A 168 -7.12 -9.97 19.47
N THR A 169 -7.19 -11.25 19.85
CA THR A 169 -6.02 -12.01 20.35
C THR A 169 -4.90 -12.07 19.32
N LEU A 170 -5.22 -12.35 18.05
CA LEU A 170 -4.22 -12.36 16.97
C LEU A 170 -3.54 -11.00 16.82
N SER A 171 -4.31 -9.92 16.87
CA SER A 171 -3.76 -8.56 16.77
C SER A 171 -2.82 -8.22 17.94
N ILE A 172 -3.18 -8.61 19.16
CA ILE A 172 -2.35 -8.42 20.36
C ILE A 172 -1.04 -9.21 20.24
N ILE A 173 -1.10 -10.46 19.77
CA ILE A 173 0.10 -11.27 19.55
C ILE A 173 1.04 -10.59 18.56
N VAL A 174 0.52 -10.05 17.45
CA VAL A 174 1.34 -9.32 16.46
C VAL A 174 1.96 -8.08 17.09
N ILE A 175 1.18 -7.27 17.80
CA ILE A 175 1.66 -6.03 18.45
C ILE A 175 2.76 -6.33 19.48
N ARG A 176 2.57 -7.35 20.34
CA ARG A 176 3.56 -7.75 21.35
C ARG A 176 4.87 -8.24 20.74
N ASN A 177 4.83 -8.81 19.53
CA ASN A 177 5.98 -9.39 18.86
C ASN A 177 6.60 -8.48 17.78
N LEU A 178 6.21 -7.19 17.69
CA LEU A 178 6.73 -6.26 16.67
C LEU A 178 8.27 -6.15 16.70
N PHE A 179 8.88 -6.19 17.88
CA PHE A 179 10.34 -6.16 17.98
C PHE A 179 11.00 -7.43 17.43
N GLY A 180 10.41 -8.60 17.68
CA GLY A 180 10.88 -9.87 17.09
C GLY A 180 10.77 -9.85 15.56
N LEU A 181 9.63 -9.39 15.04
CA LEU A 181 9.43 -9.19 13.60
C LEU A 181 10.45 -8.20 13.02
N PHE A 182 10.76 -7.12 13.74
CA PHE A 182 11.76 -6.14 13.32
C PHE A 182 13.12 -6.80 13.10
N ILE A 183 13.58 -7.60 14.07
CA ILE A 183 14.85 -8.32 13.97
C ILE A 183 14.84 -9.26 12.75
N VAL A 184 13.76 -10.03 12.57
CA VAL A 184 13.62 -10.96 11.43
C VAL A 184 13.74 -10.23 10.10
N PHE A 185 12.99 -9.13 9.90
CA PHE A 185 13.08 -8.35 8.67
C PHE A 185 14.45 -7.68 8.48
N ALA A 186 15.09 -7.22 9.56
CA ALA A 186 16.41 -6.61 9.49
C ALA A 186 17.45 -7.62 9.04
N VAL A 187 17.46 -8.82 9.64
CA VAL A 187 18.35 -9.92 9.29
C VAL A 187 18.16 -10.33 7.83
N ILE A 188 16.91 -10.53 7.38
CA ILE A 188 16.60 -10.85 5.99
C ILE A 188 17.10 -9.74 5.06
N GLY A 189 16.86 -8.48 5.40
CA GLY A 189 17.33 -7.33 4.63
C GLY A 189 18.86 -7.30 4.50
N TYR A 190 19.59 -7.60 5.58
CA TYR A 190 21.05 -7.71 5.54
C TYR A 190 21.53 -8.86 4.65
N PHE A 191 20.90 -10.04 4.73
CA PHE A 191 21.22 -11.17 3.84
C PHE A 191 21.04 -10.80 2.37
N ILE A 192 19.95 -10.11 2.01
CA ILE A 192 19.70 -9.66 0.63
C ILE A 192 20.80 -8.71 0.15
N VAL A 193 21.16 -7.73 0.98
CA VAL A 193 22.19 -6.74 0.64
C VAL A 193 23.57 -7.40 0.46
N LEU A 194 23.94 -8.35 1.33
CA LEU A 194 25.19 -9.10 1.22
C LEU A 194 25.22 -9.98 -0.05
N ALA A 195 24.14 -10.70 -0.34
CA ALA A 195 24.03 -11.57 -1.50
C ALA A 195 24.09 -10.80 -2.84
N GLN A 196 23.59 -9.56 -2.88
CA GLN A 196 23.71 -8.70 -4.06
C GLN A 196 25.15 -8.23 -4.26
N ARG A 197 25.89 -7.99 -3.18
CA ARG A 197 27.28 -7.53 -3.27
C ARG A 197 28.20 -8.61 -3.81
N THR A 198 28.01 -9.87 -3.39
CA THR A 198 28.83 -11.00 -3.85
C THR A 198 28.64 -11.32 -5.34
N LYS A 199 27.53 -10.88 -5.98
CA LYS A 199 27.31 -11.06 -7.42
C LYS A 199 27.95 -9.98 -8.30
N ASN A 200 28.38 -8.87 -7.69
CA ASN A 200 28.97 -7.72 -8.39
C ASN A 200 30.51 -7.69 -8.28
N PHE A 201 31.10 -8.72 -7.67
CA PHE A 201 32.54 -9.03 -7.68
C PHE A 201 32.77 -10.27 -8.53
#